data_AF-A0A820J2Q3-F1
#
_entry.id   AF-A0A820J2Q3-F1
#
_cell.length_a   1.000
_cell.length_b   1.000
_cell.length_c   1.000
_cell.angle_alpha   90.00
_cell.angle_beta   90.00
_cell.angle_gamma   90.00
#
_symmetry.space_group_name_H-M   'P 1'
#
loop_
_entity.id
_entity.type
_entity.pdbx_description
1 polymer ?
#
loop_
_entity_poly.entity_id
_entity_poly.type
_entity_poly.pdbx_seq_one_letter_code
_entity_poly.pdbx_strand_id
1 'polypeptide(L)'
;GYDPRISNSLGIFGGGFYLAENSSKSNQYIPCPGCGGNNRFSHDECSCPSQSDFVFSIILYRVVLGDVHIAFKYDKVKYCGGVMQNGRQINIRRPPKKANGHDVFDSVMGESIENGGNYLQHREFVIYDRGQAYPEYVIDFQRSTDDTKPAIDIKRLQKKCQHFLKHTFRSVPE
;
A
#
# COMPACT_ATOMS: atom_id res chain seq x y z
N GLY A 1 -7.46 0.70 -13.77
CA GLY A 1 -6.15 0.19 -13.30
C GLY A 1 -5.34 1.34 -12.73
N TYR A 2 -4.21 1.04 -12.09
CA TYR A 2 -3.28 2.03 -11.57
C TYR A 2 -2.72 2.96 -12.68
N ASP A 3 -2.53 4.26 -12.39
CA ASP A 3 -1.88 5.23 -13.29
C ASP A 3 -0.73 5.99 -12.59
N PRO A 4 0.53 5.81 -13.03
CA PRO A 4 1.70 6.47 -12.43
C PRO A 4 1.70 7.99 -12.56
N ARG A 5 0.98 8.56 -13.53
CA ARG A 5 0.97 10.01 -13.81
C ARG A 5 0.30 10.82 -12.69
N ILE A 6 -0.66 10.21 -12.00
CA ILE A 6 -1.41 10.81 -10.89
C ILE A 6 -0.91 10.33 -9.52
N SER A 7 0.18 9.54 -9.49
CA SER A 7 0.76 9.09 -8.23
C SER A 7 1.32 10.27 -7.43
N ASN A 8 1.17 10.19 -6.11
CA ASN A 8 1.72 11.16 -5.18
C ASN A 8 3.22 11.33 -5.46
N SER A 9 3.61 12.52 -5.90
CA SER A 9 5.01 12.81 -6.17
C SER A 9 5.83 12.87 -4.89
N LEU A 10 5.23 13.25 -3.76
CA LEU A 10 5.90 13.54 -2.49
C LEU A 10 6.17 12.30 -1.62
N GLY A 11 6.03 11.10 -2.17
CA GLY A 11 6.37 9.88 -1.47
C GLY A 11 7.88 9.77 -1.18
N ILE A 12 8.21 9.04 -0.12
CA ILE A 12 9.59 8.86 0.39
C ILE A 12 10.53 8.14 -0.58
N PHE A 13 9.99 7.32 -1.49
CA PHE A 13 10.73 6.64 -2.56
C PHE A 13 10.45 7.28 -3.93
N GLY A 14 10.06 8.56 -3.94
CA GLY A 14 9.72 9.28 -5.15
C GLY A 14 8.27 9.09 -5.59
N GLY A 15 7.97 9.52 -6.82
CA GLY A 15 6.61 9.63 -7.34
C GLY A 15 6.06 8.35 -7.98
N GLY A 16 6.07 7.25 -7.23
CA GLY A 16 5.53 5.95 -7.62
C GLY A 16 4.25 5.56 -6.87
N PHE A 17 3.82 4.31 -7.05
CA PHE A 17 2.65 3.75 -6.38
C PHE A 17 3.01 2.88 -5.21
N TYR A 18 2.51 3.29 -4.05
CA TYR A 18 2.84 2.74 -2.76
C TYR A 18 1.85 1.65 -2.39
N LEU A 19 2.39 0.49 -2.02
CA LEU A 19 1.66 -0.64 -1.46
C LEU A 19 2.28 -1.00 -0.12
N ALA A 20 1.51 -1.71 0.71
CA ALA A 20 1.98 -2.25 1.98
C ALA A 20 1.55 -3.71 2.11
N GLU A 21 2.36 -4.51 2.78
CA GLU A 21 1.98 -5.89 3.16
C GLU A 21 0.95 -5.90 4.30
N ASN A 22 1.01 -4.89 5.20
CA ASN A 22 0.07 -4.74 6.29
C ASN A 22 -1.15 -3.91 5.85
N SER A 23 -2.35 -4.48 5.95
CA SER A 23 -3.60 -3.78 5.66
C SER A 23 -3.83 -2.56 6.57
N SER A 24 -3.38 -2.63 7.83
CA SER A 24 -3.46 -1.52 8.79
C SER A 24 -2.67 -0.29 8.33
N LYS A 25 -1.52 -0.49 7.65
CA LYS A 25 -0.71 0.58 7.06
C LYS A 25 -1.44 1.22 5.89
N SER A 26 -1.98 0.44 4.96
CA SER A 26 -2.80 0.96 3.86
C SER A 26 -4.06 1.67 4.35
N ASN A 27 -4.66 1.18 5.44
CA ASN A 27 -5.85 1.79 6.04
C ASN A 27 -5.62 3.23 6.55
N GLN A 28 -4.38 3.61 6.91
CA GLN A 28 -4.04 5.00 7.29
C GLN A 28 -4.27 6.01 6.15
N TYR A 29 -4.39 5.55 4.90
CA TYR A 29 -4.60 6.37 3.72
C TYR A 29 -6.06 6.40 3.26
N ILE A 30 -6.96 5.67 3.93
CA ILE A 30 -8.38 5.63 3.59
C ILE A 30 -9.11 6.71 4.42
N PRO A 31 -9.68 7.74 3.78
CA PRO A 31 -10.46 8.77 4.48
C PRO A 31 -11.75 8.18 5.07
N CYS A 32 -12.22 8.78 6.16
CA CYS A 32 -13.54 8.49 6.70
C CYS A 32 -14.63 8.75 5.62
N PRO A 33 -15.50 7.78 5.29
CA PRO A 33 -16.54 7.98 4.28
C PRO A 33 -17.55 9.09 4.60
N GLY A 34 -17.75 9.40 5.89
CA GLY A 34 -18.69 10.44 6.31
C GLY A 34 -18.12 11.86 6.20
N CYS A 35 -16.95 12.11 6.79
CA CYS A 35 -16.38 13.47 6.90
C CYS A 35 -15.12 13.71 6.06
N GLY A 36 -14.53 12.67 5.46
CA GLY A 36 -13.27 12.76 4.73
C GLY A 36 -12.00 12.83 5.59
N GLY A 37 -12.12 12.98 6.93
CA GLY A 37 -10.98 13.09 7.85
C GLY A 37 -10.30 11.76 8.21
N ASN A 38 -9.39 11.80 9.19
CA ASN A 38 -8.64 10.67 9.75
C ASN A 38 -7.90 9.81 8.72
N ASN A 39 -7.13 10.49 7.86
CA ASN A 39 -6.23 9.84 6.91
C ASN A 39 -4.92 10.65 6.79
N ARG A 40 -3.93 10.08 6.11
CA ARG A 40 -2.60 10.71 6.02
C ARG A 40 -2.51 11.88 5.04
N PHE A 41 -3.54 12.15 4.24
CA PHE A 41 -3.56 13.27 3.28
C PHE A 41 -4.23 14.52 3.83
N SER A 42 -5.25 14.36 4.67
CA SER A 42 -5.91 15.42 5.43
C SER A 42 -5.67 15.12 6.90
N HIS A 43 -4.83 15.94 7.54
CA HIS A 43 -4.52 15.86 8.97
C HIS A 43 -5.72 16.27 9.85
N ASP A 44 -6.93 16.35 9.28
CA ASP A 44 -8.15 16.68 9.99
C ASP A 44 -8.62 15.45 10.78
N GLU A 45 -9.01 15.68 12.03
CA GLU A 45 -9.60 14.63 12.85
C GLU A 45 -10.98 14.22 12.31
N CYS A 46 -11.38 12.98 12.60
CA CYS A 46 -12.72 12.52 12.21
C CYS A 46 -13.77 13.18 13.11
N SER A 47 -14.70 13.92 12.51
CA SER A 47 -15.83 14.55 13.21
C SER A 47 -17.06 13.63 13.35
N CYS A 48 -17.00 12.42 12.81
CA CYS A 48 -18.13 11.49 12.86
C CYS A 48 -18.26 10.84 14.25
N PRO A 49 -19.49 10.61 14.74
CA PRO A 49 -19.73 10.10 16.10
C PRO A 49 -19.24 8.66 16.30
N SER A 50 -19.25 7.83 15.26
CA SER A 50 -18.62 6.52 15.27
C SER A 50 -18.08 6.17 13.89
N GLN A 51 -16.89 5.55 13.85
CA GLN A 51 -16.34 4.99 12.62
C GLN A 51 -16.77 3.53 12.38
N SER A 52 -17.34 2.85 13.39
CA SER A 52 -17.78 1.44 13.27
C SER A 52 -18.91 1.25 12.27
N ASP A 53 -19.67 2.31 12.02
CA ASP A 53 -20.89 2.23 11.22
C ASP A 53 -20.60 2.44 9.72
N PHE A 54 -19.40 2.90 9.39
CA PHE A 54 -18.99 3.10 8.01
C PHE A 54 -18.33 1.85 7.43
N VAL A 55 -18.68 1.57 6.18
CA VAL A 55 -17.96 0.61 5.36
C VAL A 55 -16.81 1.31 4.66
N PHE A 56 -15.60 0.81 4.88
CA PHE A 56 -14.38 1.23 4.22
C PHE A 56 -14.02 0.22 3.14
N SER A 57 -13.32 0.66 2.10
CA SER A 57 -12.86 -0.21 1.03
C SER A 57 -11.34 -0.13 0.89
N ILE A 58 -10.70 -1.29 0.81
CA ILE A 58 -9.27 -1.43 0.47
C ILE A 58 -9.13 -2.30 -0.77
N ILE A 59 -8.14 -2.03 -1.61
CA ILE A 59 -7.87 -2.82 -2.81
C ILE A 59 -6.66 -3.71 -2.55
N LEU A 60 -6.82 -5.02 -2.77
CA LEU A 60 -5.72 -5.98 -2.79
C LEU A 60 -5.21 -6.13 -4.22
N TYR A 61 -3.94 -5.78 -4.42
CA TYR A 61 -3.29 -5.83 -5.72
C TYR A 61 -2.44 -7.10 -5.88
N ARG A 62 -2.45 -7.66 -7.09
CA ARG A 62 -1.37 -8.51 -7.58
C ARG A 62 -0.29 -7.62 -8.17
N VAL A 63 0.94 -7.75 -7.68
CA VAL A 63 2.07 -6.88 -8.06
C VAL A 63 3.26 -7.69 -8.54
N VAL A 64 3.83 -7.29 -9.68
CA VAL A 64 5.07 -7.83 -10.22
C VAL A 64 6.22 -6.91 -9.82
N LEU A 65 7.02 -7.36 -8.85
CA LEU A 65 8.10 -6.55 -8.29
C LEU A 65 9.41 -6.60 -9.11
N GLY A 66 9.64 -7.66 -9.88
CA GLY A 66 10.86 -7.81 -10.69
C GLY A 66 12.14 -7.84 -9.84
N ASP A 67 13.21 -7.22 -10.34
CA ASP A 67 14.44 -6.97 -9.59
C ASP A 67 14.24 -5.79 -8.62
N VAL A 68 14.26 -6.11 -7.32
CA VAL A 68 13.82 -5.19 -6.26
C VAL A 68 15.00 -4.45 -5.64
N HIS A 69 14.91 -3.12 -5.59
CA HIS A 69 15.81 -2.33 -4.76
C HIS A 69 15.38 -2.35 -3.29
N ILE A 70 16.13 -3.06 -2.44
CA ILE A 70 15.86 -3.09 -0.99
C ILE A 70 16.50 -1.86 -0.31
N ALA A 71 15.67 -1.06 0.34
CA ALA A 71 16.03 0.18 1.01
C ALA A 71 15.91 0.04 2.54
N PHE A 72 17.05 -0.17 3.20
CA PHE A 72 17.12 -0.21 4.67
C PHE A 72 17.16 1.19 5.31
N LYS A 73 17.54 2.21 4.52
CA LYS A 73 17.61 3.62 4.95
C LYS A 73 17.00 4.54 3.92
N TYR A 74 16.44 5.66 4.40
CA TYR A 74 15.97 6.72 3.53
C TYR A 74 17.14 7.56 3.00
N ASP A 75 17.16 7.75 1.67
CA ASP A 75 18.11 8.60 0.97
C ASP A 75 17.34 9.59 0.09
N LYS A 76 17.20 10.82 0.58
CA LYS A 76 16.44 11.88 -0.11
C LYS A 76 16.98 12.16 -1.51
N VAL A 77 18.30 12.17 -1.70
CA VAL A 77 18.91 12.51 -2.99
C VAL A 77 18.60 11.41 -4.01
N LYS A 78 18.70 10.15 -3.57
CA LYS A 78 18.43 8.98 -4.40
C LYS A 78 16.99 8.89 -4.88
N TYR A 79 16.02 9.19 -4.01
CA TYR A 79 14.59 8.95 -4.29
C TYR A 79 13.82 10.19 -4.74
N CYS A 80 14.18 11.36 -4.22
CA CYS A 80 13.42 12.57 -4.42
C CYS A 80 14.16 13.59 -5.31
N GLY A 81 15.36 13.22 -5.78
CA GLY A 81 16.20 14.09 -6.61
C GLY A 81 16.77 15.27 -5.82
N GLY A 82 17.96 15.72 -6.24
CA GLY A 82 18.56 16.96 -5.73
C GLY A 82 18.10 18.22 -6.47
N VAL A 83 17.24 18.07 -7.49
CA VAL A 83 16.92 19.16 -8.42
C VAL A 83 15.63 19.86 -8.00
N MET A 84 15.75 21.13 -7.64
CA MET A 84 14.62 22.04 -7.57
C MET A 84 14.42 22.68 -8.94
N GLN A 85 13.21 22.59 -9.49
CA GLN A 85 12.84 23.33 -10.70
C GLN A 85 11.80 24.37 -10.31
N ASN A 86 12.09 25.65 -10.57
CA ASN A 86 11.21 26.78 -10.24
C ASN A 86 10.77 26.80 -8.76
N GLY A 87 11.68 26.48 -7.83
CA GLY A 87 11.40 26.42 -6.40
C GLY A 87 10.54 25.22 -5.94
N ARG A 88 10.23 24.27 -6.84
CA ARG A 88 9.51 23.03 -6.52
C ARG A 88 10.44 21.83 -6.64
N GLN A 89 10.37 20.92 -5.67
CA GLN A 89 11.12 19.67 -5.72
C GLN A 89 10.50 18.74 -6.76
N ILE A 90 11.30 18.31 -7.74
CA ILE A 90 10.86 17.30 -8.71
C ILE A 90 11.31 15.94 -8.23
N ASN A 91 10.37 15.19 -7.69
CA ASN A 91 10.63 13.85 -7.21
C ASN A 91 10.76 12.88 -8.39
N ILE A 92 11.67 11.92 -8.22
CA ILE A 92 12.01 10.96 -9.26
C ILE A 92 10.84 9.99 -9.41
N ARG A 93 10.31 9.84 -10.63
CA ARG A 93 9.21 8.92 -10.98
C ARG A 93 9.71 7.62 -11.62
N ARG A 94 10.87 7.15 -11.17
CA ARG A 94 11.50 5.92 -11.65
C ARG A 94 12.22 5.21 -10.50
N PRO A 95 12.42 3.89 -10.60
CA PRO A 95 13.27 3.16 -9.68
C PRO A 95 14.71 3.70 -9.66
N PRO A 96 15.46 3.43 -8.58
CA PRO A 96 16.88 3.76 -8.52
C PRO A 96 17.71 3.06 -9.59
N LYS A 97 18.85 3.67 -9.94
CA LYS A 97 19.86 3.05 -10.80
C LYS A 97 20.60 1.92 -10.09
N LYS A 98 20.98 0.89 -10.83
CA LYS A 98 21.90 -0.18 -10.39
C LYS A 98 23.34 0.34 -10.35
N ALA A 99 24.24 -0.46 -9.77
CA ALA A 99 25.66 -0.11 -9.64
C ALA A 99 26.35 0.16 -10.99
N ASN A 100 25.86 -0.45 -12.08
CA ASN A 100 26.36 -0.20 -13.44
C ASN A 100 25.97 1.17 -14.00
N GLY A 101 25.08 1.93 -13.35
CA GLY A 101 24.69 3.29 -13.73
C GLY A 101 23.79 3.42 -14.97
N HIS A 102 23.63 2.34 -15.74
CA HIS A 102 22.83 2.27 -16.95
C HIS A 102 21.44 1.68 -16.68
N ASP A 103 21.39 0.58 -15.92
CA ASP A 103 20.15 -0.10 -15.61
C ASP A 103 19.48 0.51 -14.38
N VAL A 104 18.18 0.30 -14.29
CA VAL A 104 17.37 0.60 -13.11
C VAL A 104 16.79 -0.69 -12.55
N PHE A 105 16.49 -0.69 -11.26
CA PHE A 105 15.65 -1.73 -10.66
C PHE A 105 14.23 -1.66 -11.24
N ASP A 106 13.41 -2.68 -10.98
CA ASP A 106 12.00 -2.71 -11.42
C ASP A 106 11.07 -2.13 -10.34
N SER A 107 11.46 -2.20 -9.07
CA SER A 107 10.70 -1.70 -7.94
C SER A 107 11.59 -1.32 -6.75
N VAL A 108 11.00 -0.70 -5.74
CA VAL A 108 11.65 -0.41 -4.45
C VAL A 108 10.88 -1.11 -3.33
N MET A 109 11.61 -1.73 -2.41
CA MET A 109 11.07 -2.23 -1.14
C MET A 109 11.74 -1.47 0.00
N GLY A 110 10.98 -0.64 0.70
CA GLY A 110 11.41 -0.01 1.94
C GLY A 110 11.25 -0.98 3.09
N GLU A 111 12.35 -1.29 3.78
CA GLU A 111 12.33 -2.28 4.85
C GLU A 111 11.95 -1.66 6.21
N SER A 112 11.20 -2.42 7.01
CA SER A 112 10.76 -1.99 8.33
C SER A 112 11.89 -2.04 9.37
N ILE A 113 11.72 -1.31 10.48
CA ILE A 113 12.65 -1.33 11.62
C ILE A 113 12.77 -2.74 12.21
N GLU A 114 11.66 -3.49 12.26
CA GLU A 114 11.65 -4.89 12.73
C GLU A 114 12.53 -5.80 11.87
N ASN A 115 12.68 -5.48 10.59
CA ASN A 115 13.48 -6.25 9.62
C ASN A 115 14.86 -5.60 9.35
N GLY A 116 15.34 -4.74 10.24
CA GLY A 116 16.68 -4.13 10.15
C GLY A 116 16.76 -2.85 9.32
N GLY A 117 15.62 -2.32 8.87
CA GLY A 117 15.53 -0.93 8.40
C GLY A 117 15.68 0.07 9.55
N ASN A 118 15.75 1.36 9.24
CA ASN A 118 15.88 2.41 10.27
C ASN A 118 14.91 3.58 10.14
N TYR A 119 13.98 3.51 9.18
CA TYR A 119 13.11 4.64 8.85
C TYR A 119 11.62 4.30 8.84
N LEU A 120 11.27 3.06 8.47
CA LEU A 120 9.89 2.65 8.30
C LEU A 120 9.39 1.78 9.45
N GLN A 121 8.15 2.02 9.89
CA GLN A 121 7.49 1.15 10.85
C GLN A 121 6.98 -0.15 10.21
N HIS A 122 6.60 -0.10 8.93
CA HIS A 122 6.11 -1.24 8.16
C HIS A 122 6.78 -1.29 6.80
N ARG A 123 6.90 -2.48 6.22
CA ARG A 123 7.45 -2.64 4.88
C ARG A 123 6.52 -1.99 3.85
N GLU A 124 7.11 -1.24 2.93
CA GLU A 124 6.39 -0.56 1.85
C GLU A 124 7.01 -0.95 0.50
N PHE A 125 6.17 -1.09 -0.52
CA PHE A 125 6.59 -1.41 -1.88
C PHE A 125 6.21 -0.27 -2.82
N VAL A 126 7.11 0.05 -3.75
CA VAL A 126 6.88 1.10 -4.73
C VAL A 126 7.18 0.58 -6.13
N ILE A 127 6.17 0.67 -6.99
CA ILE A 127 6.27 0.42 -8.43
C ILE A 127 6.10 1.73 -9.19
N TYR A 128 6.59 1.76 -10.42
CA TYR A 128 6.60 2.97 -11.25
C TYR A 128 6.01 2.73 -12.64
N ASP A 129 5.86 1.46 -13.05
CA ASP A 129 5.19 1.09 -14.29
C ASP A 129 3.76 0.61 -14.02
N ARG A 130 2.83 1.03 -14.89
CA ARG A 130 1.41 0.68 -14.79
C ARG A 130 1.15 -0.82 -14.96
N GLY A 131 1.96 -1.51 -15.75
CA GLY A 131 1.83 -2.94 -16.07
C GLY A 131 2.25 -3.84 -14.92
N GLN A 132 2.88 -3.30 -13.87
CA GLN A 132 3.31 -4.06 -12.70
C GLN A 132 2.19 -4.34 -11.70
N ALA A 133 0.99 -3.77 -11.85
CA ALA A 133 -0.09 -3.93 -10.89
C ALA A 133 -1.44 -4.24 -11.53
N TYR A 134 -2.12 -5.25 -10.96
CA TYR A 134 -3.50 -5.59 -11.28
C TYR A 134 -4.36 -5.54 -10.00
N PRO A 135 -5.45 -4.74 -9.96
CA PRO A 135 -6.36 -4.70 -8.82
C PRO A 135 -7.18 -5.99 -8.78
N GLU A 136 -6.76 -6.94 -7.95
CA GLU A 136 -7.32 -8.29 -7.95
C GLU A 136 -8.64 -8.35 -7.16
N TYR A 137 -8.69 -7.69 -6.00
CA TYR A 137 -9.89 -7.67 -5.15
C TYR A 137 -10.16 -6.29 -4.57
N VAL A 138 -11.45 -5.94 -4.46
CA VAL A 138 -11.93 -4.86 -3.60
C VAL A 138 -12.50 -5.50 -2.34
N ILE A 139 -12.03 -5.07 -1.18
CA ILE A 139 -12.39 -5.61 0.11
C ILE A 139 -13.10 -4.52 0.90
N ASP A 140 -14.38 -4.75 1.16
CA ASP A 140 -15.18 -3.91 2.04
C ASP A 140 -15.07 -4.41 3.48
N PHE A 141 -14.81 -3.50 4.42
CA PHE A 141 -14.59 -3.82 5.83
C PHE A 141 -15.09 -2.70 6.75
N GLN A 142 -15.22 -3.01 8.04
CA GLN A 142 -15.52 -2.03 9.10
C GLN A 142 -14.36 -2.01 10.09
N ARG A 143 -14.07 -0.84 10.65
CA ARG A 143 -13.06 -0.69 11.71
C ARG A 143 -13.69 -1.10 13.04
N SER A 144 -13.06 -2.04 13.75
CA SER A 144 -13.47 -2.43 15.10
C SER A 144 -12.96 -1.40 16.11
N THR A 145 -13.79 -1.01 17.07
CA THR A 145 -13.39 -0.22 18.26
C THR A 145 -13.00 -1.10 19.44
N ASP A 146 -13.14 -2.41 19.28
CA ASP A 146 -12.96 -3.39 20.34
C ASP A 146 -11.55 -3.97 20.31
N ASP A 147 -10.66 -3.40 21.14
CA ASP A 147 -9.26 -3.82 21.28
C ASP A 147 -9.11 -5.21 21.92
N THR A 148 -10.20 -5.77 22.49
CA THR A 148 -10.18 -7.07 23.19
C THR A 148 -10.41 -8.27 22.26
N LYS A 149 -10.88 -8.03 21.03
CA LYS A 149 -11.04 -9.10 20.04
C LYS A 149 -9.70 -9.35 19.35
N PRO A 150 -9.17 -10.59 19.37
CA PRO A 150 -7.96 -10.89 18.62
C PRO A 150 -8.18 -10.53 17.16
N ALA A 151 -7.14 -9.93 16.55
CA ALA A 151 -7.08 -9.60 15.13
C ALA A 151 -7.26 -10.89 14.31
N ILE A 152 -8.51 -11.21 14.00
CA ILE A 152 -8.94 -12.34 13.17
C ILE A 152 -8.62 -13.72 13.77
N ASP A 153 -9.65 -14.45 14.18
CA ASP A 153 -9.54 -15.90 14.38
C ASP A 153 -9.40 -16.58 13.00
N ILE A 154 -8.15 -16.81 12.59
CA ILE A 154 -7.79 -17.43 11.31
C ILE A 154 -8.51 -18.77 11.11
N LYS A 155 -8.78 -19.53 12.19
CA LYS A 155 -9.52 -20.81 12.10
C LYS A 155 -10.97 -20.59 11.68
N ARG A 156 -11.59 -19.48 12.12
CA ARG A 156 -12.97 -19.12 11.76
C ARG A 156 -13.08 -18.67 10.30
N LEU A 157 -12.09 -17.96 9.77
CA LEU A 157 -12.04 -17.59 8.34
C LEU A 157 -11.79 -18.79 7.44
N GLN A 158 -10.84 -19.66 7.79
CA GLN A 158 -10.57 -20.89 7.03
C GLN A 158 -11.82 -21.78 6.95
N LYS A 159 -12.58 -21.89 8.06
CA LYS A 159 -13.83 -22.66 8.09
C LYS A 159 -14.94 -22.01 7.23
N LYS A 160 -15.04 -20.67 7.22
CA LYS A 160 -16.00 -19.93 6.36
C LYS A 160 -15.63 -20.01 4.87
N CYS A 161 -14.35 -19.86 4.51
CA CYS A 161 -13.89 -20.02 3.13
C CYS A 161 -14.06 -21.45 2.62
N GLN A 162 -13.76 -22.47 3.44
CA GLN A 162 -14.00 -23.87 3.07
C GLN A 162 -15.49 -24.17 2.89
N HIS A 163 -16.36 -23.57 3.70
CA HIS A 163 -17.80 -23.69 3.54
C HIS A 163 -18.29 -23.00 2.26
N PHE A 164 -17.85 -21.77 2.00
CA PHE A 164 -18.18 -21.04 0.78
C PHE A 164 -17.70 -21.78 -0.48
N LEU A 165 -16.45 -22.26 -0.52
CA LEU A 165 -15.92 -23.03 -1.65
C LEU A 165 -16.67 -24.36 -1.87
N LYS A 166 -17.09 -25.06 -0.80
CA LYS A 166 -17.90 -26.29 -0.90
C LYS A 166 -19.31 -26.06 -1.40
N HIS A 167 -19.87 -24.86 -1.23
CA HIS A 167 -21.22 -24.53 -1.68
C HIS A 167 -21.26 -23.83 -3.04
N THR A 168 -20.18 -23.15 -3.45
CA THR A 168 -20.08 -22.46 -4.74
C THR A 168 -19.59 -23.39 -5.87
N PHE A 169 -18.80 -24.43 -5.55
CA PHE A 169 -18.38 -25.46 -6.51
C PHE A 169 -19.16 -26.76 -6.28
N ARG A 170 -20.47 -26.76 -6.55
CA ARG A 170 -21.16 -28.02 -6.88
C ARG A 170 -20.79 -28.36 -8.32
N SER A 171 -20.18 -29.52 -8.48
CA SER A 171 -19.75 -30.19 -9.72
C SER A 171 -20.65 -29.88 -10.93
N VAL A 172 -20.04 -29.41 -12.01
CA VAL A 172 -20.59 -29.56 -13.36
C VAL A 172 -20.62 -31.08 -13.63
N PRO A 173 -21.78 -31.70 -13.89
CA PRO A 173 -21.82 -33.11 -14.25
C PRO A 173 -21.20 -33.30 -15.65
N GLU A 174 -20.37 -34.34 -15.80
CA GLU A 174 -19.95 -34.88 -17.09
C GLU A 174 -21.14 -35.47 -17.87
#